data_AF-A0A2R6CBG6-F1
#
_entry.id   AF-A0A2R6CBG6-F1
#
_cell.length_a   1.000
_cell.length_b   1.000
_cell.length_c   1.000
_cell.angle_alpha   90.00
_cell.angle_beta   90.00
_cell.angle_gamma   90.00
#
_symmetry.space_group_name_H-M   'P 1'
#
loop_
_entity.id
_entity.type
_entity.pdbx_description
1 polymer ?
#
loop_
_entity_poly.entity_id
_entity_poly.type
_entity_poly.pdbx_seq_one_letter_code
_entity_poly.pdbx_strand_id
1 'polypeptide(L)'
;MSSTQTTEVSEPRVVHLEDLKVMVGGQGGDGTLTVINLLSHALKQIGAYTYDTRNVLSRIRGGHADGVLRASVRPILSIGDGLDVLVAFDEEAVEVAKEQLLDHAVIIYDNSHSQLKTVLKPTVKVYSAKFGEIAGLELKKTLLKNTVSFACCVECLVSLINWRRKP
;
A
#
# COMPACT_ATOMS: atom_id res chain seq x y z
N MET A 1 20.06 15.51 -48.24
CA MET A 1 20.74 14.58 -47.32
C MET A 1 20.37 14.97 -45.90
N SER A 2 19.25 14.45 -45.39
CA SER A 2 18.82 14.69 -44.00
C SER A 2 18.87 13.34 -43.30
N SER A 3 19.82 13.22 -42.38
CA SER A 3 20.04 12.07 -41.52
C SER A 3 18.90 11.95 -40.52
N THR A 4 17.99 11.01 -40.73
CA THR A 4 17.00 10.61 -39.75
C THR A 4 17.72 9.98 -38.56
N GLN A 5 17.79 10.71 -37.44
CA GLN A 5 18.19 10.13 -36.16
C GLN A 5 17.09 9.15 -35.73
N THR A 6 17.43 7.87 -35.76
CA THR A 6 16.64 6.79 -35.18
C THR A 6 16.62 7.00 -33.67
N THR A 7 15.48 7.43 -33.13
CA THR A 7 15.19 7.41 -31.70
C THR A 7 15.23 5.96 -31.22
N GLU A 8 16.34 5.57 -30.58
CA GLU A 8 16.44 4.31 -29.86
C GLU A 8 15.42 4.31 -28.71
N VAL A 9 14.36 3.52 -28.87
CA VAL A 9 13.39 3.22 -27.81
C VAL A 9 14.08 2.27 -26.84
N SER A 10 14.44 2.77 -25.66
CA SER A 10 15.05 1.96 -24.60
C SER A 10 14.07 0.89 -24.10
N GLU A 11 14.53 -0.36 -24.06
CA GLU A 11 13.73 -1.52 -23.69
C GLU A 11 13.05 -1.40 -22.30
N PRO A 12 11.85 -1.98 -22.12
CA PRO A 12 11.11 -1.88 -20.86
C PRO A 12 11.84 -2.62 -19.73
N ARG A 13 12.30 -1.87 -18.73
CA ARG A 13 12.90 -2.43 -17.50
C ARG A 13 11.83 -3.16 -16.67
N VAL A 14 11.89 -4.48 -16.68
CA VAL A 14 11.20 -5.35 -15.70
C VAL A 14 11.62 -4.91 -14.29
N VAL A 15 10.67 -4.43 -13.50
CA VAL A 15 10.94 -4.12 -12.09
C VAL A 15 10.84 -5.42 -11.31
N HIS A 16 12.01 -5.97 -10.97
CA HIS A 16 12.10 -6.91 -9.86
C HIS A 16 11.82 -6.11 -8.59
N LEU A 17 10.65 -6.32 -7.96
CA LEU A 17 10.43 -5.81 -6.62
C LEU A 17 11.28 -6.66 -5.66
N GLU A 18 12.56 -6.31 -5.59
CA GLU A 18 13.51 -6.93 -4.67
C GLU A 18 13.22 -6.57 -3.21
N ASP A 19 12.55 -5.45 -2.99
CA ASP A 19 12.15 -4.91 -1.70
C ASP A 19 10.84 -4.14 -1.85
N LEU A 20 9.95 -4.31 -0.88
CA LEU A 20 8.62 -3.72 -0.86
C LEU A 20 8.28 -3.34 0.57
N LYS A 21 7.98 -2.08 0.82
CA LYS A 21 7.43 -1.64 2.10
C LYS A 21 5.99 -1.16 1.97
N VAL A 22 5.10 -1.82 2.69
CA VAL A 22 3.67 -1.55 2.74
C VAL A 22 3.27 -1.10 4.13
N MET A 23 2.48 -0.04 4.23
CA MET A 23 1.83 0.39 5.46
C MET A 23 0.32 0.30 5.29
N VAL A 24 -0.39 -0.15 6.32
CA VAL A 24 -1.84 -0.08 6.42
C VAL A 24 -2.19 0.72 7.66
N GLY A 25 -2.88 1.85 7.49
CA GLY A 25 -3.20 2.78 8.57
C GLY A 25 -4.69 3.13 8.62
N GLY A 26 -5.18 3.40 9.83
CA GLY A 26 -6.57 3.76 10.09
C GLY A 26 -6.83 3.90 11.59
N GLN A 27 -8.07 3.68 12.02
CA GLN A 27 -8.44 3.70 13.43
C GLN A 27 -8.35 2.32 14.07
N GLY A 28 -8.11 2.31 15.38
CA GLY A 28 -8.16 1.10 16.20
C GLY A 28 -9.48 0.34 16.01
N GLY A 29 -9.39 -0.93 15.61
CA GLY A 29 -10.55 -1.77 15.30
C GLY A 29 -10.83 -1.93 13.80
N ASP A 30 -10.20 -1.14 12.92
CA ASP A 30 -10.38 -1.24 11.47
C ASP A 30 -9.76 -2.50 10.84
N GLY A 31 -8.97 -3.24 11.61
CA GLY A 31 -8.29 -4.45 11.14
C GLY A 31 -7.02 -4.19 10.33
N THR A 32 -6.37 -3.03 10.49
CA THR A 32 -5.11 -2.67 9.82
C THR A 32 -4.01 -3.74 10.02
N LEU A 33 -3.81 -4.20 11.26
CA LEU A 33 -2.86 -5.27 11.58
C LEU A 33 -3.24 -6.61 10.95
N THR A 34 -4.53 -6.87 10.78
CA THR A 34 -5.01 -8.10 10.12
C THR A 34 -4.57 -8.11 8.66
N VAL A 35 -4.71 -6.99 7.95
CA VAL A 35 -4.27 -6.87 6.55
C VAL A 35 -2.77 -7.12 6.42
N ILE A 36 -1.97 -6.50 7.29
CA ILE A 36 -0.51 -6.69 7.32
C ILE A 36 -0.13 -8.15 7.59
N ASN A 37 -0.79 -8.81 8.55
CA ASN A 37 -0.53 -10.22 8.85
C ASN A 37 -0.86 -11.13 7.67
N LEU A 38 -1.98 -10.88 6.98
CA LEU A 38 -2.36 -11.65 5.78
C LEU A 38 -1.36 -11.44 4.64
N LEU A 39 -0.94 -10.19 4.40
CA LEU A 39 0.08 -9.88 3.38
C LEU A 39 1.42 -10.55 3.72
N SER A 40 1.88 -10.45 4.97
CA SER A 40 3.10 -11.08 5.45
C SER A 40 3.03 -12.59 5.25
N HIS A 41 1.91 -13.22 5.60
CA HIS A 41 1.71 -14.66 5.39
C HIS A 41 1.75 -15.06 3.91
N ALA A 42 1.03 -14.33 3.05
CA ALA A 42 1.01 -14.58 1.62
C ALA A 42 2.40 -14.43 0.98
N LEU A 43 3.16 -13.40 1.38
CA LEU A 43 4.51 -13.16 0.87
C LEU A 43 5.53 -14.21 1.37
N LYS A 44 5.41 -14.67 2.62
CA LYS A 44 6.21 -15.79 3.13
C LYS A 44 5.97 -17.08 2.34
N GLN A 45 4.73 -17.36 1.95
CA GLN A 45 4.39 -18.55 1.17
C GLN A 45 5.07 -18.59 -0.21
N ILE A 46 5.39 -17.42 -0.79
CA ILE A 46 6.12 -17.31 -2.07
C ILE A 46 7.63 -17.14 -1.88
N GLY A 47 8.15 -17.33 -0.65
CA GLY A 47 9.59 -17.33 -0.36
C GLY A 47 10.20 -15.97 -0.02
N ALA A 48 9.40 -14.93 0.23
CA ALA A 48 9.93 -13.63 0.64
C ALA A 48 10.34 -13.61 2.12
N TYR A 49 11.40 -12.86 2.43
CA TYR A 49 11.75 -12.47 3.80
C TYR A 49 10.90 -11.28 4.20
N THR A 50 10.22 -11.37 5.35
CA THR A 50 9.30 -10.33 5.81
C THR A 50 9.65 -9.84 7.21
N TYR A 51 9.47 -8.54 7.45
CA TYR A 51 9.62 -7.91 8.75
C TYR A 51 8.44 -6.97 8.93
N ASP A 52 7.64 -7.19 9.97
CA ASP A 52 6.49 -6.35 10.29
C ASP A 52 6.64 -5.64 11.63
N THR A 53 6.03 -4.46 11.72
CA THR A 53 5.93 -3.66 12.94
C THR A 53 4.50 -3.15 13.08
N ARG A 54 4.13 -2.82 14.31
CA ARG A 54 2.82 -2.26 14.64
C ARG A 54 3.02 -1.04 15.51
N ASN A 55 2.23 -0.02 15.23
CA ASN A 55 2.15 1.16 16.07
C ASN A 55 0.67 1.36 16.46
N VAL A 56 0.41 1.17 17.74
CA VAL A 56 -0.94 1.24 18.32
C VAL A 56 -0.85 2.04 19.60
N LEU A 57 -1.67 3.09 19.69
CA LEU A 57 -1.72 3.91 20.90
C LEU A 57 -2.33 3.12 22.07
N SER A 58 -1.71 3.25 23.25
CA SER A 58 -2.25 2.68 24.50
C SER A 58 -3.40 3.54 25.01
N ARG A 59 -4.53 3.51 24.30
CA ARG A 59 -5.75 4.23 24.68
C ARG A 59 -6.95 3.31 24.53
N ILE A 60 -7.67 3.10 25.64
CA ILE A 60 -8.87 2.25 25.71
C ILE A 60 -9.96 2.72 24.74
N ARG A 61 -10.03 4.03 24.45
CA ARG A 61 -11.03 4.64 23.55
C ARG A 61 -10.65 4.64 22.06
N GLY A 62 -9.57 3.95 21.68
CA GLY A 62 -9.09 3.92 20.29
C GLY A 62 -8.24 5.14 19.89
N GLY A 63 -7.98 5.26 18.59
CA GLY A 63 -7.10 6.23 17.97
C GLY A 63 -6.36 5.61 16.79
N HIS A 64 -5.43 6.36 16.19
CA HIS A 64 -4.63 5.86 15.07
C HIS A 64 -3.94 4.53 15.41
N ALA A 65 -4.04 3.60 14.47
CA ALA A 65 -3.37 2.32 14.51
C ALA A 65 -2.88 1.96 13.12
N ASP A 66 -1.59 1.66 13.03
CA ASP A 66 -0.95 1.27 11.78
C ASP A 66 -0.13 -0.01 11.95
N GLY A 67 -0.01 -0.72 10.84
CA GLY A 67 0.94 -1.80 10.69
C GLY A 67 1.79 -1.56 9.46
N VAL A 68 3.07 -1.90 9.55
CA VAL A 68 4.03 -1.77 8.47
C VAL A 68 4.66 -3.13 8.21
N LEU A 69 4.80 -3.48 6.94
CA LEU A 69 5.42 -4.70 6.45
C LEU A 69 6.49 -4.33 5.44
N ARG A 70 7.72 -4.80 5.66
CA ARG A 70 8.74 -4.88 4.63
C ARG A 70 8.88 -6.32 4.16
N ALA A 71 8.90 -6.54 2.85
CA ALA A 71 9.13 -7.82 2.23
C ALA A 71 10.26 -7.71 1.20
N SER A 72 11.21 -8.65 1.21
CA SER A 72 12.34 -8.67 0.30
C SER A 72 12.69 -10.07 -0.18
N VAL A 73 13.31 -10.16 -1.35
CA VAL A 73 13.91 -11.39 -1.87
C VAL A 73 15.23 -11.75 -1.18
N ARG A 74 15.76 -10.87 -0.33
CA ARG A 74 16.97 -11.08 0.47
C ARG A 74 16.66 -11.00 1.98
N PRO A 75 17.50 -11.61 2.84
CA PRO A 75 17.34 -11.47 4.29
C PRO A 75 17.31 -10.00 4.73
N ILE A 76 16.33 -9.66 5.56
CA ILE A 76 16.16 -8.32 6.13
C ILE A 76 16.34 -8.33 7.64
N LEU A 77 16.97 -7.29 8.17
CA LEU A 77 17.31 -7.15 9.59
C LEU A 77 16.56 -5.99 10.26
N SER A 78 15.84 -5.17 9.49
CA SER A 78 15.11 -4.01 9.99
C SER A 78 13.97 -3.61 9.05
N ILE A 79 13.07 -2.77 9.55
CA ILE A 79 11.94 -2.22 8.80
C ILE A 79 12.37 -1.26 7.66
N GLY A 80 13.56 -0.65 7.77
CA GLY A 80 14.08 0.29 6.78
C GLY A 80 13.32 1.61 6.68
N ASP A 81 13.82 2.51 5.83
CA ASP A 81 13.24 3.82 5.54
C ASP A 81 12.41 3.81 4.25
N GLY A 82 11.72 4.93 3.98
CA GLY A 82 10.83 5.06 2.83
C GLY A 82 9.54 4.26 2.99
N LEU A 83 8.59 4.45 2.08
CA LEU A 83 7.33 3.73 2.00
C LEU A 83 6.89 3.66 0.53
N ASP A 84 6.69 2.44 0.02
CA ASP A 84 6.30 2.20 -1.37
C ASP A 84 4.78 2.22 -1.54
N VAL A 85 4.06 1.58 -0.61
CA VAL A 85 2.60 1.44 -0.67
C VAL A 85 1.97 1.81 0.65
N LEU A 86 0.96 2.67 0.61
CA LEU A 86 0.12 3.01 1.75
C LEU A 86 -1.32 2.58 1.45
N VAL A 87 -1.91 1.77 2.32
CA VAL A 87 -3.36 1.56 2.37
C VAL A 87 -3.90 2.38 3.52
N ALA A 88 -4.60 3.47 3.20
CA ALA A 88 -5.10 4.43 4.16
C ALA A 88 -6.63 4.33 4.29
N PHE A 89 -7.12 4.00 5.48
CA PHE A 89 -8.55 3.94 5.77
C PHE A 89 -9.16 5.28 6.17
N ASP A 90 -8.31 6.25 6.49
CA ASP A 90 -8.69 7.61 6.83
C ASP A 90 -7.59 8.59 6.41
N GLU A 91 -7.90 9.88 6.51
CA GLU A 91 -6.95 10.95 6.18
C GLU A 91 -5.80 11.05 7.20
N GLU A 92 -6.06 10.69 8.47
CA GLU A 92 -5.03 10.67 9.52
C GLU A 92 -3.87 9.73 9.15
N ALA A 93 -4.15 8.56 8.59
CA ALA A 93 -3.14 7.64 8.10
C ALA A 93 -2.27 8.23 6.99
N VAL A 94 -2.84 9.04 6.10
CA VAL A 94 -2.07 9.73 5.05
C VAL A 94 -1.19 10.81 5.66
N GLU A 95 -1.71 11.61 6.59
CA GLU A 95 -0.94 12.64 7.27
C GLU A 95 0.26 12.08 8.05
N VAL A 96 0.08 10.94 8.73
CA VAL A 96 1.16 10.27 9.46
C VAL A 96 2.24 9.73 8.53
N ALA A 97 1.84 9.19 7.38
CA ALA A 97 2.76 8.51 6.46
C ALA A 97 3.44 9.43 5.43
N LYS A 98 2.89 10.62 5.16
CA LYS A 98 3.25 11.45 4.00
C LYS A 98 4.75 11.73 3.83
N GLU A 99 5.46 11.96 4.94
CA GLU A 99 6.89 12.27 4.93
C GLU A 99 7.76 11.05 4.60
N GLN A 100 7.24 9.84 4.84
CA GLN A 100 7.94 8.59 4.55
C GLN A 100 7.69 8.12 3.12
N LEU A 101 6.70 8.68 2.40
CA LEU A 101 6.38 8.29 1.04
C LEU A 101 7.55 8.57 0.10
N LEU A 102 7.99 7.50 -0.57
CA LEU A 102 8.93 7.60 -1.68
C LEU A 102 8.29 8.33 -2.85
N ASP A 103 9.11 8.86 -3.75
CA ASP A 103 8.60 9.66 -4.86
C ASP A 103 7.72 8.83 -5.81
N HIS A 104 7.96 7.51 -5.92
CA HIS A 104 7.14 6.57 -6.69
C HIS A 104 6.03 5.90 -5.88
N ALA A 105 5.76 6.35 -4.65
CA ALA A 105 4.83 5.67 -3.77
C ALA A 105 3.39 5.69 -4.30
N VAL A 106 2.65 4.66 -3.91
CA VAL A 106 1.25 4.46 -4.26
C VAL A 106 0.40 4.47 -3.00
N ILE A 107 -0.65 5.27 -3.01
CA ILE A 107 -1.64 5.32 -1.93
C ILE A 107 -2.94 4.68 -2.45
N ILE A 108 -3.50 3.77 -1.66
CA ILE A 108 -4.86 3.26 -1.82
C ILE A 108 -5.69 3.81 -0.66
N TYR A 109 -6.59 4.74 -0.97
CA TYR A 109 -7.32 5.53 0.02
C TYR A 109 -8.80 5.12 0.08
N ASP A 110 -9.32 4.92 1.30
CA ASP A 110 -10.74 4.71 1.53
C ASP A 110 -11.51 6.02 1.48
N ASN A 111 -12.19 6.27 0.36
CA ASN A 111 -13.02 7.46 0.17
C ASN A 111 -14.50 7.23 0.51
N SER A 112 -14.83 6.22 1.31
CA SER A 112 -16.22 5.94 1.74
C SER A 112 -16.82 7.07 2.59
N HIS A 113 -16.00 7.78 3.37
CA HIS A 113 -16.48 8.81 4.31
C HIS A 113 -15.99 10.22 3.99
N SER A 114 -14.83 10.35 3.37
CA SER A 114 -14.20 11.65 3.07
C SER A 114 -13.40 11.59 1.78
N GLN A 115 -13.23 12.74 1.13
CA GLN A 115 -12.22 12.90 0.10
C GLN A 115 -10.89 13.27 0.76
N LEU A 116 -9.78 12.81 0.16
CA LEU A 116 -8.44 13.16 0.60
C LEU A 116 -8.16 14.65 0.33
N LYS A 117 -7.75 15.40 1.36
CA LYS A 117 -7.41 16.84 1.27
C LYS A 117 -5.92 17.09 1.52
N THR A 118 -5.22 16.16 2.16
CA THR A 118 -3.76 16.20 2.34
C THR A 118 -3.03 16.51 1.03
N VAL A 119 -2.16 17.51 1.07
CA VAL A 119 -1.28 17.85 -0.06
C VAL A 119 -0.14 16.84 -0.12
N LEU A 120 0.00 16.16 -1.27
CA LEU A 120 1.02 15.14 -1.52
C LEU A 120 2.03 15.62 -2.55
N LYS A 121 3.19 14.97 -2.58
CA LYS A 121 4.17 15.15 -3.67
C LYS A 121 3.50 14.83 -5.02
N PRO A 122 3.74 15.62 -6.10
CA PRO A 122 3.13 15.37 -7.41
C PRO A 122 3.44 14.01 -8.04
N THR A 123 4.50 13.35 -7.58
CA THR A 123 4.97 12.05 -8.09
C THR A 123 4.23 10.86 -7.47
N VAL A 124 3.60 11.05 -6.31
CA VAL A 124 2.85 10.00 -5.60
C VAL A 124 1.52 9.75 -6.31
N LYS A 125 1.21 8.48 -6.56
CA LYS A 125 -0.05 8.09 -7.19
C LYS A 125 -1.09 7.74 -6.14
N VAL A 126 -2.30 8.26 -6.29
CA VAL A 126 -3.42 7.97 -5.38
C VAL A 126 -4.52 7.24 -6.15
N TYR A 127 -4.94 6.10 -5.62
CA TYR A 127 -6.11 5.36 -6.04
C TYR A 127 -7.14 5.38 -4.92
N SER A 128 -8.38 5.72 -5.24
CA SER A 128 -9.46 5.74 -4.27
C SER A 128 -10.34 4.52 -4.44
N ALA A 129 -10.66 3.84 -3.35
CA ALA A 129 -11.55 2.69 -3.34
C ALA A 129 -12.42 2.71 -2.09
N LYS A 130 -13.73 2.54 -2.25
CA LYS A 130 -14.68 2.68 -1.15
C LYS A 130 -14.83 1.40 -0.33
N PHE A 131 -13.81 1.04 0.45
CA PHE A 131 -13.80 -0.23 1.18
C PHE A 131 -14.97 -0.36 2.16
N GLY A 132 -15.26 0.71 2.91
CA GLY A 132 -16.36 0.77 3.86
C GLY A 132 -17.74 0.61 3.21
N GLU A 133 -17.99 1.29 2.07
CA GLU A 133 -19.26 1.15 1.34
C GLU A 133 -19.43 -0.28 0.79
N ILE A 134 -18.40 -0.86 0.17
CA ILE A 134 -18.46 -2.23 -0.37
C ILE A 134 -18.76 -3.23 0.76
N ALA A 135 -18.06 -3.13 1.90
CA ALA A 135 -18.29 -4.02 3.04
C ALA A 135 -19.67 -3.83 3.70
N GLY A 136 -20.13 -2.58 3.80
CA GLY A 136 -21.38 -2.23 4.48
C GLY A 136 -22.63 -2.50 3.63
N LEU A 137 -22.63 -2.09 2.37
CA LEU A 137 -23.81 -2.10 1.51
C LEU A 137 -23.95 -3.43 0.76
N GLU A 138 -22.86 -3.97 0.20
CA GLU A 138 -22.93 -5.16 -0.63
C GLU A 138 -22.85 -6.44 0.20
N LEU A 139 -22.01 -6.45 1.25
CA LEU A 139 -21.77 -7.64 2.08
C LEU A 139 -22.59 -7.65 3.38
N LYS A 140 -23.29 -6.56 3.72
CA LYS A 140 -24.01 -6.35 4.99
C LYS A 140 -23.17 -6.65 6.24
N LYS A 141 -21.85 -6.51 6.14
CA LYS A 141 -20.88 -6.85 7.17
C LYS A 141 -19.79 -5.77 7.22
N THR A 142 -20.05 -4.72 7.98
CA THR A 142 -19.14 -3.57 8.19
C THR A 142 -17.75 -4.00 8.69
N LEU A 143 -17.65 -5.15 9.37
CA LEU A 143 -16.40 -5.73 9.86
C LEU A 143 -15.46 -6.25 8.75
N LEU A 144 -15.89 -6.33 7.49
CA LEU A 144 -15.10 -6.87 6.37
C LEU A 144 -14.29 -5.82 5.60
N LYS A 145 -14.22 -4.58 6.08
CA LYS A 145 -13.42 -3.49 5.46
C LYS A 145 -11.96 -3.93 5.22
N ASN A 146 -11.37 -4.64 6.19
CA ASN A 146 -10.02 -5.21 6.09
C ASN A 146 -9.86 -6.25 4.97
N THR A 147 -10.91 -7.01 4.66
CA THR A 147 -10.87 -8.08 3.66
C THR A 147 -10.93 -7.49 2.25
N VAL A 148 -11.81 -6.52 2.05
CA VAL A 148 -11.89 -5.78 0.77
C VAL A 148 -10.60 -5.03 0.50
N SER A 149 -10.06 -4.33 1.50
CA SER A 149 -8.79 -3.62 1.37
C SER A 149 -7.61 -4.54 1.12
N PHE A 150 -7.55 -5.73 1.74
CA PHE A 150 -6.55 -6.74 1.43
C PHE A 150 -6.61 -7.14 -0.06
N ALA A 151 -7.81 -7.42 -0.58
CA ALA A 151 -7.99 -7.77 -1.99
C ALA A 151 -7.54 -6.64 -2.92
N CYS A 152 -7.94 -5.40 -2.65
CA CYS A 152 -7.51 -4.24 -3.44
C CYS A 152 -5.99 -4.01 -3.36
N CYS A 153 -5.38 -4.22 -2.19
CA CYS A 153 -3.94 -4.12 -2.01
C CYS A 153 -3.21 -5.16 -2.86
N VAL A 154 -3.64 -6.43 -2.81
CA VAL A 154 -3.06 -7.51 -3.62
C VAL A 154 -3.21 -7.21 -5.12
N GLU A 155 -4.40 -6.81 -5.57
CA GLU A 155 -4.62 -6.47 -6.98
C GLU A 155 -3.76 -5.29 -7.43
N CYS A 156 -3.60 -4.27 -6.58
CA CYS A 156 -2.71 -3.14 -6.84
C CYS A 156 -1.26 -3.59 -6.93
N LEU A 157 -0.77 -4.44 -6.02
CA LEU A 157 0.59 -4.97 -6.05
C LEU A 157 0.84 -5.80 -7.31
N VAL A 158 -0.08 -6.69 -7.66
CA VAL A 158 -0.03 -7.49 -8.89
C VAL A 158 -0.04 -6.58 -10.12
N SER A 159 -0.91 -5.57 -10.12
CA SER A 159 -0.95 -4.57 -11.18
C SER A 159 0.31 -3.72 -11.23
N LEU A 160 0.96 -3.34 -10.13
CA LEU A 160 2.22 -2.59 -10.17
C LEU A 160 3.36 -3.43 -10.75
N ILE A 161 3.37 -4.73 -10.42
CA ILE A 161 4.32 -5.71 -10.96
C ILE A 161 4.04 -5.97 -12.46
N ASN A 162 2.78 -6.08 -12.87
CA ASN A 162 2.37 -6.44 -14.23
C ASN A 162 2.14 -5.25 -15.18
N TRP A 163 1.81 -4.07 -14.68
CA TRP A 163 1.61 -2.84 -15.47
C TRP A 163 2.91 -2.40 -16.13
N ARG A 164 4.06 -2.66 -15.52
CA ARG A 164 5.38 -2.49 -16.15
C ARG A 164 5.80 -3.67 -17.04
N ARG A 165 4.94 -4.67 -17.24
CA ARG A 165 5.12 -5.81 -18.17
C ARG A 165 4.29 -5.70 -19.46
N LYS A 166 3.49 -4.65 -19.66
CA LYS A 166 2.87 -4.46 -20.99
C LYS A 166 3.96 -4.03 -21.99
N PRO A 167 4.01 -4.66 -23.17
CA PRO A 167 5.05 -4.46 -24.19
C PRO A 167 5.07 -3.02 -24.72
#